data_AF-X1TK92-F1
#
_entry.id   AF-X1TK92-F1
#
_cell.length_a   1.000
_cell.length_b   1.000
_cell.length_c   1.000
_cell.angle_alpha   90.00
_cell.angle_beta   90.00
_cell.angle_gamma   90.00
#
_symmetry.space_group_name_H-M   'P 1'
#
loop_
_entity.id
_entity.type
_entity.pdbx_description
1 polymer ?
#
loop_
_entity_poly.entity_id
_entity_poly.type
_entity_poly.pdbx_seq_one_letter_code
_entity_poly.pdbx_strand_id
1 'polypeptide(L)'
;MGDIVLTEGSNELNVGLTPIPPPVANLYGVVTDAETGAPLAGVLVSIDGLSLTTNAGGYYMFTELPPGSYTITFEKEGYETVVR
;
A
#
# COMPACT_ATOMS: atom_id res chain seq x y z
N MET A 1 28.92 15.04 -18.21
CA MET A 1 29.50 14.77 -16.87
C MET A 1 30.90 15.36 -16.90
N GLY A 2 31.25 16.18 -15.91
CA GLY A 2 32.59 16.76 -15.82
C GLY A 2 33.55 15.75 -15.22
N ASP A 3 34.74 15.63 -15.81
CA ASP A 3 35.77 14.74 -15.30
C ASP A 3 36.34 15.28 -13.98
N ILE A 4 36.65 14.38 -13.05
CA ILE A 4 37.39 14.72 -11.84
C ILE A 4 38.87 14.75 -12.19
N VAL A 5 39.52 15.90 -11.98
CA VAL A 5 40.96 16.08 -12.21
C VAL A 5 41.66 16.25 -10.87
N LEU A 6 42.63 15.39 -10.59
CA LEU A 6 43.43 15.41 -9.36
C LEU A 6 44.78 16.10 -9.62
N THR A 7 45.31 16.77 -8.60
CA THR A 7 46.64 17.42 -8.66
C THR A 7 47.62 16.85 -7.65
N GLU A 8 48.89 17.23 -7.74
CA GLU A 8 49.92 16.81 -6.77
C GLU A 8 49.58 17.32 -5.36
N GLY A 9 49.79 16.48 -4.34
CA GLY A 9 49.36 16.74 -2.96
C GLY A 9 48.09 15.97 -2.56
N SER A 10 47.47 16.36 -1.44
CA SER A 10 46.25 15.73 -0.96
C SER A 10 45.02 16.29 -1.65
N ASN A 11 44.19 15.41 -2.21
CA ASN A 11 42.91 15.77 -2.79
C ASN A 11 41.81 15.06 -2.00
N GLU A 12 40.78 15.81 -1.62
CA GLU A 12 39.62 15.29 -0.90
C GLU A 12 38.36 15.55 -1.72
N LEU A 13 37.58 14.51 -1.96
CA LEU A 13 36.29 14.62 -2.63
C LEU A 13 35.21 14.03 -1.73
N ASN A 14 34.40 14.91 -1.15
CA ASN A 14 33.26 14.52 -0.34
C ASN A 14 32.00 14.55 -1.20
N VAL A 15 31.23 13.46 -1.15
CA VAL A 15 29.94 13.32 -1.83
C VAL A 15 28.88 13.01 -0.79
N GLY A 16 27.81 13.81 -0.78
CA GLY A 16 26.60 13.52 -0.01
C GLY A 16 25.63 12.71 -0.86
N LEU A 17 25.17 11.57 -0.33
CA LEU A 17 24.09 10.79 -0.91
C LEU A 17 22.84 10.93 -0.05
N THR A 18 21.68 11.08 -0.69
CA THR A 18 20.38 11.02 -0.03
C THR A 18 19.73 9.67 -0.32
N PRO A 19 19.26 8.92 0.69
CA PRO A 19 18.47 7.72 0.45
C PRO A 19 17.19 8.05 -0.31
N ILE A 20 16.88 7.27 -1.34
CA ILE A 20 15.58 7.35 -2.01
C ILE A 20 14.60 6.50 -1.18
N PRO A 21 13.49 7.07 -0.67
CA PRO A 21 12.49 6.30 0.03
C PRO A 21 11.93 5.19 -0.88
N PRO A 22 11.62 3.99 -0.34
CA PRO A 22 10.96 2.96 -1.13
C PRO A 22 9.62 3.49 -1.66
N PRO A 23 9.23 3.13 -2.89
CA PRO A 23 7.93 3.50 -3.42
C PRO A 23 6.83 2.86 -2.56
N VAL A 24 5.71 3.57 -2.41
CA VAL A 24 4.51 3.09 -1.72
C VAL A 24 3.28 3.33 -2.58
N ALA A 25 2.23 2.54 -2.33
CA ALA A 25 0.95 2.58 -3.01
C ALA A 25 -0.20 2.53 -1.99
N ASN A 26 -1.36 3.02 -2.40
CA ASN A 26 -2.58 2.98 -1.60
C ASN A 26 -3.62 2.11 -2.31
N LEU A 27 -4.34 1.29 -1.55
CA LEU A 27 -5.44 0.46 -2.04
C LEU A 27 -6.72 0.85 -1.31
N TYR A 28 -7.75 1.26 -2.05
CA TYR A 28 -9.04 1.64 -1.47
C TYR A 28 -10.19 1.15 -2.33
N GLY A 29 -11.37 1.06 -1.74
CA GLY A 29 -12.57 0.60 -2.43
C GLY A 29 -13.80 0.67 -1.55
N VAL A 30 -14.91 0.18 -2.09
CA VAL A 30 -16.19 0.05 -1.40
C VAL A 30 -16.65 -1.39 -1.52
N VAL A 31 -17.02 -1.99 -0.39
CA VAL A 31 -17.68 -3.29 -0.35
C VAL A 31 -19.18 -3.06 -0.41
N THR A 32 -19.84 -3.70 -1.36
CA THR A 32 -21.29 -3.65 -1.55
C THR A 32 -21.86 -5.05 -1.56
N ASP A 33 -23.12 -5.15 -1.16
CA ASP A 33 -23.93 -6.35 -1.28
C ASP A 33 -24.21 -6.63 -2.76
N ALA A 34 -23.99 -7.87 -3.20
CA ALA A 34 -24.08 -8.24 -4.61
C ALA A 34 -25.52 -8.31 -5.13
N GLU A 35 -26.51 -8.56 -4.25
CA GLU A 35 -27.91 -8.68 -4.62
C GLU A 35 -28.61 -7.31 -4.63
N THR A 36 -28.34 -6.50 -3.60
CA THR A 36 -29.02 -5.23 -3.35
C THR A 36 -28.22 -4.02 -3.82
N GLY A 37 -26.91 -4.15 -4.02
CA GLY A 37 -26.00 -3.04 -4.31
C GLY A 37 -25.76 -2.11 -3.12
N ALA A 38 -26.30 -2.42 -1.94
CA ALA A 38 -26.16 -1.58 -0.76
C ALA A 38 -24.72 -1.64 -0.20
N PRO A 39 -24.16 -0.55 0.32
CA PRO A 39 -22.85 -0.57 0.95
C PRO A 39 -22.84 -1.45 2.21
N LEU A 40 -21.81 -2.27 2.36
CA LEU A 40 -21.65 -3.20 3.48
C LEU A 40 -20.68 -2.66 4.51
N ALA A 41 -21.23 -2.20 5.63
CA ALA A 41 -20.45 -1.83 6.81
C ALA A 41 -20.04 -3.06 7.62
N GLY A 42 -18.92 -2.98 8.33
CA GLY A 42 -18.53 -4.07 9.23
C GLY A 42 -17.91 -5.28 8.54
N VAL A 43 -17.44 -5.14 7.29
CA VAL A 43 -16.71 -6.20 6.58
C VAL A 43 -15.26 -6.16 7.03
N LEU A 44 -14.73 -7.27 7.52
CA LEU A 44 -13.32 -7.44 7.80
C LEU A 44 -12.56 -7.63 6.48
N VAL A 45 -11.70 -6.69 6.16
CA VAL A 45 -10.85 -6.70 4.98
C VAL A 45 -9.42 -6.97 5.43
N SER A 46 -8.81 -8.04 4.92
CA SER A 46 -7.46 -8.45 5.28
C SER A 46 -6.55 -8.51 4.06
N ILE A 47 -5.34 -7.97 4.17
CA ILE A 47 -4.32 -7.94 3.13
C ILE A 47 -2.94 -8.15 3.77
N ASP A 48 -2.26 -9.25 3.42
CA ASP A 48 -0.88 -9.55 3.85
C ASP A 48 -0.60 -9.30 5.36
N GLY A 49 -1.51 -9.75 6.22
CA GLY A 49 -1.41 -9.60 7.68
C GLY A 49 -1.93 -8.27 8.25
N LEU A 50 -2.27 -7.30 7.42
CA LEU A 50 -3.01 -6.09 7.80
C LEU A 50 -4.51 -6.36 7.72
N SER A 51 -5.28 -5.84 8.66
CA SER A 51 -6.74 -5.97 8.64
C SER A 51 -7.41 -4.67 9.07
N LEU A 52 -8.53 -4.33 8.42
CA LEU A 52 -9.40 -3.23 8.79
C LEU A 52 -10.86 -3.63 8.62
N THR A 53 -11.76 -2.85 9.20
CA THR A 53 -13.21 -3.01 9.02
C THR A 53 -13.78 -1.90 8.13
N THR A 54 -14.65 -2.23 7.18
CA THR A 54 -15.33 -1.23 6.34
C THR A 54 -16.24 -0.31 7.17
N ASN A 55 -16.28 0.96 6.81
CA ASN A 55 -17.13 1.95 7.48
C ASN A 55 -18.62 1.83 7.07
N ALA A 56 -19.48 2.71 7.59
CA ALA A 56 -20.92 2.74 7.30
C ALA A 56 -21.26 2.83 5.79
N GLY A 57 -20.37 3.41 4.98
CA GLY A 57 -20.50 3.50 3.53
C GLY A 57 -19.82 2.36 2.78
N GLY A 58 -19.41 1.29 3.46
CA GLY A 58 -18.69 0.15 2.88
C GLY A 58 -17.24 0.42 2.49
N TYR A 59 -16.72 1.61 2.78
CA TYR A 59 -15.41 2.04 2.32
C TYR A 59 -14.27 1.42 3.15
N TYR A 60 -13.20 1.04 2.47
CA TYR A 60 -11.92 0.63 3.05
C TYR A 60 -10.74 1.33 2.37
N MET A 61 -9.63 1.49 3.10
CA MET A 61 -8.40 2.07 2.58
C MET A 61 -7.18 1.56 3.33
N PHE A 62 -6.23 1.00 2.59
CA PHE A 62 -4.87 0.70 3.02
C PHE A 62 -3.93 1.73 2.40
N THR A 63 -3.05 2.27 3.23
CA THR A 63 -2.02 3.23 2.83
C THR A 63 -0.63 2.65 3.01
N GLU A 64 0.34 3.21 2.30
CA GLU A 64 1.75 2.89 2.50
C GLU A 64 2.12 1.42 2.21
N LEU A 65 1.40 0.79 1.28
CA LEU A 65 1.70 -0.57 0.84
C LEU A 65 2.89 -0.57 -0.13
N PRO A 66 3.89 -1.43 0.05
CA PRO A 66 4.90 -1.68 -0.98
C PRO A 66 4.23 -2.06 -2.31
N PRO A 67 4.71 -1.58 -3.48
CA PRO A 67 4.22 -2.05 -4.76
C PRO A 67 4.47 -3.55 -4.91
N GLY A 68 3.42 -4.31 -5.21
CA GLY A 68 3.50 -5.75 -5.31
C GLY A 68 2.14 -6.38 -5.60
N SER A 69 2.13 -7.71 -5.66
CA SER A 69 0.91 -8.50 -5.75
C SER A 69 0.45 -8.87 -4.34
N TYR A 70 -0.83 -8.65 -4.08
CA TYR A 70 -1.45 -8.91 -2.80
C TYR A 70 -2.66 -9.82 -2.99
N THR A 71 -2.91 -10.67 -2.00
CA THR A 71 -4.19 -11.36 -1.85
C THR A 71 -4.99 -10.64 -0.79
N ILE A 72 -6.22 -10.26 -1.14
CA ILE A 72 -7.15 -9.55 -0.26
C ILE A 72 -8.34 -10.43 0.05
N THR A 73 -8.68 -10.52 1.33
CA THR A 73 -9.78 -11.33 1.83
C THR A 73 -10.84 -10.43 2.46
N PHE A 74 -12.10 -10.67 2.11
CA PHE A 74 -13.26 -9.97 2.64
C PHE A 74 -14.13 -10.96 3.41
N GLU A 75 -14.35 -10.69 4.69
CA GLU A 75 -15.09 -11.55 5.60
C GLU A 75 -16.17 -10.76 6.34
N LYS A 76 -17.38 -11.31 6.39
CA LYS A 76 -18.49 -10.74 7.16
C LYS A 76 -19.42 -11.87 7.56
N GLU A 77 -19.87 -11.87 8.82
CA GLU A 77 -20.83 -12.86 9.29
C GLU A 77 -22.12 -12.83 8.44
N GLY A 78 -22.54 -14.00 7.96
CA GLY A 78 -23.69 -14.13 7.05
C GLY A 78 -23.40 -13.91 5.57
N TYR A 79 -22.15 -13.63 5.19
CA TYR A 79 -21.71 -13.49 3.80
C TYR A 79 -20.67 -14.57 3.47
N GLU A 80 -20.58 -14.94 2.18
CA GLU A 80 -19.48 -15.76 1.71
C GLU A 80 -18.16 -14.99 1.77
N THR A 81 -17.10 -15.65 2.23
CA THR A 81 -15.75 -15.10 2.20
C THR A 81 -15.30 -14.93 0.75
N VAL A 82 -14.90 -13.72 0.39
CA VAL A 82 -14.38 -13.41 -0.95
C VAL A 82 -12.88 -13.19 -0.87
N VAL A 83 -12.12 -13.86 -1.75
CA VAL A 83 -10.66 -13.70 -1.87
C VAL A 83 -10.32 -13.21 -3.28
N ARG A 84 -9.44 -12.21 -3.39
CA ARG A 84 -8.98 -11.61 -4.65
C ARG A 84 -7.48 -11.44 -4.72
#